data_AF-T0RVM7-F1
#
_entry.id   AF-T0RVM7-F1
#
_cell.length_a   1.000
_cell.length_b   1.000
_cell.length_c   1.000
_cell.angle_alpha   90.00
_cell.angle_beta   90.00
_cell.angle_gamma   90.00
#
_symmetry.space_group_name_H-M   'P 1'
#
loop_
_entity.id
_entity.type
_entity.pdbx_description
1 polymer ?
#
loop_
_entity_poly.entity_id
_entity_poly.type
_entity_poly.pdbx_seq_one_letter_code
_entity_poly.pdbx_strand_id
1 'polypeptide(L)'
;MHDAALAKQKQDSQADMARTLEQVLAQQKHMATLLEQSVPSPETSDPSAASPPPRPNKATMSNAPTPPGTKRPGTKPAPTFREATARVTTAAKPVTAPRLPVDDLAWTEHDTNLLALPPDDPDDDVLATPRVSPEANQPAPADVRRHKKLLAVPTDDVVLRPKWRQDADAAAGIVSAFDDAPMPLHTIFRSAVVAVQFMLRLQRLALERQQSQQADEARVMASMLDVYSEAIRSWLAKDMRLPILSILQDPTLVLSMRPPATSLKKKFGGLLARKQASAPESLLQLKVRIKGLVDALVKTTEKPIPKAILQFLAKLTCDGAYFPPNYLSPPERTGLEFNALGATRNMATDTRFDLVTIGFVFGRVVVPYVVLQPWTSGIGGRARPPKQVEANLKLVATSLYVLCMRLVPLLPEPGLVLDESERAENETILTHASSLLPKDVLPLSDPAFDAFCATQADRMRAWLEALRRVVATPTTLGSTASTTSLGQDASRGQL
;
A
#
# COMPACT_ATOMS: atom_id res chain seq x y z
N MET A 1 -34.80 -3.73 -32.66
CA MET A 1 -34.08 -4.44 -31.57
C MET A 1 -33.02 -3.55 -30.91
N HIS A 2 -32.27 -2.73 -31.65
CA HIS A 2 -31.27 -1.83 -31.08
C HIS A 2 -31.86 -0.75 -30.13
N ASP A 3 -33.03 -0.19 -30.46
CA ASP A 3 -33.66 0.85 -29.62
C ASP A 3 -34.20 0.31 -28.28
N ALA A 4 -34.63 -0.96 -28.26
CA ALA A 4 -35.09 -1.60 -27.02
C ALA A 4 -33.93 -1.88 -26.05
N ALA A 5 -32.73 -2.19 -26.57
CA ALA A 5 -31.53 -2.36 -25.77
C ALA A 5 -31.06 -1.02 -25.16
N LEU A 6 -31.15 0.06 -25.93
CA LEU A 6 -30.73 1.40 -25.49
C LEU A 6 -31.70 2.00 -24.46
N ALA A 7 -33.00 1.73 -24.60
CA ALA A 7 -34.00 2.08 -23.59
C ALA A 7 -33.78 1.33 -22.27
N LYS A 8 -33.45 0.04 -22.35
CA LYS A 8 -33.16 -0.78 -21.16
C LYS A 8 -31.90 -0.30 -20.44
N GLN A 9 -30.83 0.00 -21.17
CA GLN A 9 -29.60 0.53 -20.57
C GLN A 9 -29.81 1.88 -19.88
N LYS A 10 -30.64 2.75 -20.45
CA LYS A 10 -30.98 4.04 -19.84
C LYS A 10 -31.82 3.86 -18.57
N GLN A 11 -32.73 2.89 -18.56
CA GLN A 11 -33.54 2.57 -17.40
C GLN A 11 -32.70 1.95 -16.26
N ASP A 12 -31.77 1.06 -16.58
CA ASP A 12 -30.85 0.46 -15.60
C ASP A 12 -29.90 1.53 -15.01
N SER A 13 -29.36 2.42 -15.84
CA SER A 13 -28.54 3.55 -15.37
C SER A 13 -29.30 4.52 -14.46
N GLN A 14 -30.58 4.76 -14.76
CA GLN A 14 -31.42 5.64 -13.94
C GLN A 14 -31.79 4.97 -12.60
N ALA A 15 -32.00 3.65 -12.59
CA ALA A 15 -32.24 2.89 -11.37
C ALA A 15 -31.00 2.85 -10.46
N ASP A 16 -29.81 2.71 -11.03
CA ASP A 16 -28.56 2.73 -10.26
C ASP A 16 -28.28 4.11 -9.65
N MET A 17 -28.56 5.19 -10.39
CA MET A 17 -28.45 6.56 -9.88
C MET A 17 -29.42 6.83 -8.73
N ALA A 18 -30.65 6.31 -8.81
CA ALA A 18 -31.63 6.43 -7.73
C ALA A 18 -31.17 5.71 -6.45
N ARG A 19 -30.59 4.51 -6.58
CA ARG A 19 -30.01 3.77 -5.44
C ARG A 19 -28.82 4.49 -4.81
N THR A 20 -27.97 5.11 -5.61
CA THR A 20 -26.83 5.88 -5.08
C THR A 20 -27.31 7.10 -4.30
N LEU A 21 -28.34 7.80 -4.80
CA LEU A 21 -28.93 8.95 -4.10
C LEU A 21 -29.58 8.55 -2.77
N GLU A 22 -30.31 7.43 -2.72
CA GLU A 22 -30.86 6.91 -1.46
C GLU A 22 -29.76 6.56 -0.45
N GLN A 23 -28.66 5.96 -0.90
CA GLN A 23 -27.55 5.61 -0.03
C GLN A 23 -26.85 6.85 0.56
N VAL A 24 -26.65 7.90 -0.25
CA VAL A 24 -26.11 9.19 0.22
C VAL A 24 -27.03 9.84 1.24
N LEU A 25 -28.35 9.80 1.01
CA LEU A 25 -29.35 10.37 1.91
C LEU A 25 -29.40 9.61 3.25
N ALA A 26 -29.27 8.28 3.22
CA ALA A 26 -29.16 7.46 4.42
C ALA A 26 -27.87 7.76 5.21
N GLN A 27 -26.74 7.95 4.51
CA GLN A 27 -25.47 8.30 5.14
C GLN A 27 -25.51 9.70 5.79
N GLN A 28 -26.15 10.68 5.14
CA GLN A 28 -26.35 12.01 5.73
C GLN A 28 -27.21 11.96 7.00
N LYS A 29 -28.30 11.17 6.99
CA LYS A 29 -29.14 10.98 8.19
C LYS A 29 -28.35 10.38 9.34
N HIS A 30 -27.50 9.38 9.07
CA HIS A 30 -26.68 8.76 10.10
C HIS A 30 -25.66 9.72 10.72
N MET A 31 -25.01 10.58 9.91
CA MET A 31 -24.10 11.61 10.44
C MET A 31 -24.84 12.64 11.31
N ALA A 32 -26.07 13.02 10.94
CA ALA A 32 -26.87 13.92 11.75
C ALA A 32 -27.20 13.31 13.12
N THR A 33 -27.47 12.00 13.19
CA THR A 33 -27.75 11.30 14.46
C THR A 33 -26.53 11.24 15.38
N LEU A 34 -25.33 11.09 14.81
CA LEU A 34 -24.08 11.08 15.57
C LEU A 34 -23.75 12.45 16.18
N LEU A 35 -24.12 13.54 15.50
CA LEU A 35 -23.92 14.90 16.01
C LEU A 35 -24.88 15.26 17.14
N GLU A 36 -26.10 14.69 17.16
CA GLU A 36 -27.03 14.88 18.27
C GLU A 36 -26.59 14.14 19.56
N GLN A 37 -25.83 13.05 19.42
CA GLN A 37 -25.34 12.26 20.56
C GLN A 37 -24.08 12.84 21.24
N SER A 38 -23.44 13.86 20.66
CA SER A 38 -22.18 14.41 21.16
C SER A 38 -22.32 15.63 22.08
N VAL A 39 -23.50 15.90 22.66
CA VAL A 39 -23.65 16.98 23.65
C VAL A 39 -23.20 16.48 25.03
N PRO A 40 -22.10 16.99 25.61
CA PRO A 40 -21.63 16.56 26.93
C PRO A 40 -22.43 17.24 28.03
N SER A 41 -22.92 16.46 28.99
CA SER A 41 -23.48 16.96 30.26
C SER A 41 -22.37 17.61 31.11
N PRO A 42 -22.68 18.70 31.85
CA PRO A 42 -21.69 19.45 32.61
C PRO A 42 -21.23 18.73 33.87
N GLU A 43 -19.98 19.01 34.21
CA GLU A 43 -19.12 18.42 35.24
C GLU A 43 -19.65 18.59 36.67
N THR A 44 -19.48 17.54 37.48
CA THR A 44 -19.35 17.64 38.94
C THR A 44 -17.94 17.25 39.35
N SER A 45 -17.23 18.24 39.88
CA SER A 45 -15.91 18.20 40.49
C SER A 45 -15.90 17.39 41.80
N ASP A 46 -14.84 16.60 42.03
CA ASP A 46 -14.21 16.55 43.35
C ASP A 46 -12.75 16.02 43.31
N PRO A 47 -11.86 16.48 44.22
CA PRO A 47 -10.43 16.19 44.21
C PRO A 47 -10.03 15.15 45.27
N SER A 48 -9.08 14.26 44.97
CA SER A 48 -8.33 13.59 46.04
C SER A 48 -6.97 13.08 45.57
N ALA A 49 -5.95 13.53 46.30
CA ALA A 49 -4.55 13.18 46.15
C ALA A 49 -4.23 11.87 46.90
N ALA A 50 -3.40 11.00 46.33
CA ALA A 50 -2.58 10.07 47.09
C ALA A 50 -1.39 9.53 46.28
N SER A 51 -0.26 9.48 46.98
CA SER A 51 1.14 9.17 46.62
C SER A 51 1.43 7.79 46.00
N PRO A 52 2.63 7.59 45.41
CA PRO A 52 3.09 6.30 44.89
C PRO A 52 3.87 5.47 45.96
N PRO A 53 3.87 4.12 45.86
CA PRO A 53 4.66 3.25 46.74
C PRO A 53 6.10 3.00 46.23
N PRO A 54 7.01 2.55 47.12
CA PRO A 54 8.46 2.55 46.88
C PRO A 54 8.98 1.25 46.24
N ARG A 55 10.13 1.38 45.57
CA ARG A 55 10.95 0.29 45.02
C ARG A 55 11.68 -0.49 46.13
N PRO A 56 11.88 -1.82 46.00
CA PRO A 56 12.82 -2.55 46.85
C PRO A 56 14.21 -2.69 46.21
N ASN A 57 15.22 -2.47 47.07
CA ASN A 57 16.64 -2.70 46.87
C ASN A 57 16.97 -4.20 46.69
N LYS A 58 18.02 -4.51 45.92
CA LYS A 58 18.70 -5.82 45.97
C LYS A 58 20.20 -5.61 46.10
N ALA A 59 20.74 -6.08 47.22
CA ALA A 59 22.15 -6.09 47.57
C ALA A 59 22.86 -7.35 47.07
N THR A 60 24.06 -7.13 46.55
CA THR A 60 25.35 -7.85 46.64
C THR A 60 25.42 -9.17 47.42
N MET A 61 26.06 -10.20 46.84
CA MET A 61 27.30 -10.85 47.33
C MET A 61 27.60 -12.23 46.69
N SER A 62 28.89 -12.40 46.35
CA SER A 62 29.74 -13.60 46.52
C SER A 62 29.85 -14.70 45.43
N ASN A 63 30.96 -14.61 44.67
CA ASN A 63 32.10 -15.56 44.55
C ASN A 63 31.92 -17.10 44.46
N ALA A 64 32.44 -17.64 43.33
CA ALA A 64 33.38 -18.79 43.12
C ALA A 64 33.00 -20.22 43.65
N PRO A 65 33.57 -21.35 43.14
CA PRO A 65 34.82 -21.54 42.37
C PRO A 65 34.81 -22.56 41.19
N THR A 66 35.87 -22.48 40.37
CA THR A 66 36.41 -23.52 39.43
C THR A 66 36.84 -24.79 40.19
N PRO A 67 36.91 -26.01 39.58
CA PRO A 67 38.09 -26.48 38.80
C PRO A 67 37.75 -27.64 37.79
N PRO A 68 38.65 -28.56 37.41
CA PRO A 68 39.81 -28.46 36.53
C PRO A 68 39.69 -29.33 35.25
N GLY A 69 40.61 -29.13 34.30
CA GLY A 69 40.57 -29.72 32.96
C GLY A 69 40.95 -31.20 32.82
N THR A 70 40.73 -31.74 31.61
CA THR A 70 41.33 -33.01 31.18
C THR A 70 41.43 -33.10 29.64
N LYS A 71 42.69 -33.08 29.18
CA LYS A 71 43.33 -33.89 28.12
C LYS A 71 42.53 -34.28 26.85
N ARG A 72 42.99 -33.73 25.71
CA ARG A 72 43.11 -34.36 24.35
C ARG A 72 43.78 -35.76 24.44
N PRO A 73 43.68 -36.69 23.45
CA PRO A 73 43.79 -36.42 22.00
C PRO A 73 42.93 -37.31 21.07
N GLY A 74 42.92 -37.01 19.75
CA GLY A 74 42.30 -37.88 18.75
C GLY A 74 42.15 -37.27 17.37
N THR A 75 43.26 -37.06 16.68
CA THR A 75 43.37 -36.69 15.26
C THR A 75 42.84 -37.80 14.35
N LYS A 76 41.88 -37.49 13.46
CA LYS A 76 41.62 -38.25 12.20
C LYS A 76 41.15 -37.30 11.09
N PRO A 77 41.43 -37.65 9.81
CA PRO A 77 41.71 -36.68 8.76
C PRO A 77 40.47 -36.20 7.98
N ALA A 78 40.57 -34.98 7.47
CA ALA A 78 39.64 -34.35 6.56
C ALA A 78 39.63 -35.03 5.18
N PRO A 79 38.48 -35.19 4.52
CA PRO A 79 38.42 -35.57 3.12
C PRO A 79 38.70 -34.34 2.22
N THR A 80 39.72 -34.49 1.39
CA THR A 80 40.12 -33.60 0.30
C THR A 80 38.98 -33.46 -0.70
N PHE A 81 38.32 -32.30 -0.71
CA PHE A 81 37.37 -31.95 -1.77
C PHE A 81 38.16 -31.35 -2.93
N ARG A 82 38.15 -32.05 -4.07
CA ARG A 82 38.73 -31.62 -5.35
C ARG A 82 37.99 -30.38 -5.85
N GLU A 83 38.70 -29.27 -5.87
CA GLU A 83 38.30 -28.02 -6.51
C GLU A 83 38.48 -28.16 -8.04
N ALA A 84 37.37 -28.23 -8.76
CA ALA A 84 37.38 -28.22 -10.22
C ALA A 84 37.56 -26.77 -10.70
N THR A 85 38.77 -26.47 -11.17
CA THR A 85 39.12 -25.24 -11.87
C THR A 85 38.46 -25.23 -13.24
N ALA A 86 37.33 -24.52 -13.36
CA ALA A 86 36.70 -24.22 -14.65
C ALA A 86 36.94 -22.74 -15.01
N ARG A 87 37.82 -22.61 -16.01
CA ARG A 87 38.20 -21.46 -16.84
C ARG A 87 37.26 -20.26 -16.84
N VAL A 88 37.90 -19.13 -16.52
CA VAL A 88 37.55 -17.75 -16.85
C VAL A 88 37.49 -17.57 -18.38
N THR A 89 36.36 -17.10 -18.88
CA THR A 89 36.25 -16.40 -20.18
C THR A 89 35.49 -15.10 -19.99
N THR A 90 36.26 -14.01 -19.97
CA THR A 90 36.02 -12.74 -20.65
C THR A 90 34.67 -12.02 -20.49
N ALA A 91 34.72 -10.98 -19.64
CA ALA A 91 34.38 -9.58 -19.95
C ALA A 91 33.07 -9.28 -20.70
N ALA A 92 32.06 -8.84 -19.94
CA ALA A 92 31.04 -7.91 -20.42
C ALA A 92 30.98 -6.70 -19.46
N LYS A 93 31.14 -5.50 -20.05
CA LYS A 93 31.07 -4.17 -19.43
C LYS A 93 29.84 -4.01 -18.53
N PRO A 94 29.96 -3.38 -17.34
CA PRO A 94 28.77 -2.87 -16.65
C PRO A 94 28.21 -1.68 -17.43
N VAL A 95 26.97 -1.82 -17.91
CA VAL A 95 26.16 -0.71 -18.43
C VAL A 95 25.85 0.22 -17.27
N THR A 96 26.47 1.39 -17.32
CA THR A 96 26.21 2.52 -16.41
C THR A 96 24.75 2.96 -16.59
N ALA A 97 23.93 2.78 -15.56
CA ALA A 97 22.59 3.35 -15.51
C ALA A 97 22.69 4.89 -15.59
N PRO A 98 21.88 5.57 -16.42
CA PRO A 98 21.87 7.01 -16.47
C PRO A 98 21.38 7.55 -15.12
N ARG A 99 22.22 8.37 -14.48
CA ARG A 99 21.80 9.19 -13.34
C ARG A 99 20.76 10.19 -13.86
N LEU A 100 19.55 10.14 -13.32
CA LEU A 100 18.54 11.16 -13.53
C LEU A 100 19.04 12.49 -12.93
N PRO A 101 18.94 13.61 -13.66
CA PRO A 101 19.29 14.91 -13.11
C PRO A 101 18.31 15.28 -11.99
N VAL A 102 18.88 15.73 -10.87
CA VAL A 102 18.17 16.32 -9.73
C VAL A 102 18.09 17.80 -10.03
N ASP A 103 17.20 18.19 -10.94
CA ASP A 103 16.76 19.57 -11.16
C ASP A 103 15.51 19.48 -12.04
N ASP A 104 14.32 19.52 -11.43
CA ASP A 104 13.06 19.87 -12.09
C ASP A 104 11.97 20.15 -11.05
N LEU A 105 12.07 21.31 -10.42
CA LEU A 105 10.92 22.09 -9.94
C LEU A 105 10.52 23.16 -10.99
N ALA A 106 10.98 22.99 -12.24
CA ALA A 106 10.46 23.74 -13.36
C ALA A 106 9.10 23.13 -13.73
N TRP A 107 8.07 23.98 -13.77
CA TRP A 107 6.76 23.62 -14.30
C TRP A 107 6.97 23.05 -15.71
N THR A 108 6.44 21.85 -15.97
CA THR A 108 6.58 21.25 -17.30
C THR A 108 5.82 22.10 -18.32
N GLU A 109 6.25 22.08 -19.59
CA GLU A 109 5.51 22.74 -20.69
C GLU A 109 4.05 22.24 -20.79
N HIS A 110 3.75 21.06 -20.24
CA HIS A 110 2.40 20.55 -20.16
C HIS A 110 1.56 21.27 -19.09
N ASP A 111 2.15 21.58 -17.92
CA ASP A 111 1.48 22.30 -16.84
C ASP A 111 1.19 23.76 -17.21
N THR A 112 2.08 24.38 -18.00
CA THR A 112 1.87 25.73 -18.54
C THR A 112 0.78 25.77 -19.61
N ASN A 113 0.64 24.72 -20.42
CA ASN A 113 -0.45 24.58 -21.38
C ASN A 113 -1.81 24.27 -20.72
N LEU A 114 -1.84 23.63 -19.54
CA LEU A 114 -3.07 23.41 -18.78
C LEU A 114 -3.56 24.67 -18.04
N LEU A 115 -2.65 25.61 -17.75
CA LEU A 115 -2.96 26.92 -17.16
C LEU A 115 -3.18 28.01 -18.20
N ALA A 116 -2.84 27.76 -19.47
CA ALA A 116 -3.18 28.64 -20.56
C ALA A 116 -4.71 28.69 -20.68
N LEU A 117 -5.29 29.87 -20.42
CA LEU A 117 -6.67 30.14 -20.80
C LEU A 117 -6.78 29.87 -22.31
N PRO A 118 -7.87 29.25 -22.79
CA PRO A 118 -8.11 29.16 -24.22
C PRO A 118 -7.96 30.56 -24.82
N PRO A 119 -7.25 30.75 -25.94
CA PRO A 119 -7.28 32.03 -26.62
C PRO A 119 -8.74 32.40 -26.84
N ASP A 120 -9.12 33.61 -26.43
CA ASP A 120 -10.46 34.13 -26.66
C ASP A 120 -10.78 33.94 -28.16
N ASP A 121 -11.70 33.02 -28.46
CA ASP A 121 -12.14 32.74 -29.82
C ASP A 121 -12.73 34.05 -30.38
N PRO A 122 -12.15 34.64 -31.44
CA PRO A 122 -12.61 35.92 -31.98
C PRO A 122 -13.94 35.84 -32.74
N ASP A 123 -14.63 34.69 -32.71
CA ASP A 123 -15.76 34.38 -33.59
C ASP A 123 -17.13 34.31 -32.88
N ASP A 124 -17.26 34.80 -31.63
CA ASP A 124 -18.60 35.04 -31.02
C ASP A 124 -19.19 36.36 -31.54
N ASP A 125 -19.57 36.32 -32.82
CA ASP A 125 -20.18 37.36 -33.62
C ASP A 125 -21.68 37.49 -33.26
N VAL A 126 -21.98 38.01 -32.07
CA VAL A 126 -23.33 38.45 -31.69
C VAL A 126 -23.27 39.88 -31.17
N LEU A 127 -23.20 40.83 -32.12
CA LEU A 127 -23.99 42.07 -32.19
C LEU A 127 -23.43 42.92 -33.34
N ALA A 128 -23.97 42.72 -34.54
CA ALA A 128 -23.77 43.59 -35.68
C ALA A 128 -24.24 45.02 -35.34
N THR A 129 -23.29 45.90 -35.01
CA THR A 129 -23.50 47.34 -35.00
C THR A 129 -23.23 47.87 -36.40
N PRO A 130 -24.13 48.68 -36.99
CA PRO A 130 -23.91 49.22 -38.33
C PRO A 130 -22.74 50.22 -38.29
N ARG A 131 -21.79 49.99 -39.19
CA ARG A 131 -20.64 50.85 -39.45
C ARG A 131 -21.14 52.18 -40.04
N VAL A 132 -21.27 53.21 -39.21
CA VAL A 132 -21.51 54.60 -39.65
C VAL A 132 -20.16 55.29 -39.84
N SER A 133 -19.94 55.85 -41.02
CA SER A 133 -18.72 56.56 -41.43
C SER A 133 -18.37 57.74 -40.49
N PRO A 134 -17.07 58.02 -40.26
CA PRO A 134 -16.61 59.03 -39.31
C PRO A 134 -16.38 60.39 -39.96
N GLU A 135 -17.33 60.88 -40.75
CA GLU A 135 -17.27 62.24 -41.29
C GLU A 135 -18.69 62.81 -41.39
N ALA A 136 -18.92 63.95 -40.73
CA ALA A 136 -20.20 64.64 -40.54
C ALA A 136 -21.13 64.07 -39.44
N ASN A 137 -20.77 64.29 -38.16
CA ASN A 137 -21.76 64.55 -37.11
C ASN A 137 -21.09 65.18 -35.89
N GLN A 138 -20.95 66.51 -35.89
CA GLN A 138 -20.76 67.25 -34.65
C GLN A 138 -22.13 67.33 -33.95
N PRO A 139 -22.28 66.78 -32.74
CA PRO A 139 -23.55 66.82 -32.04
C PRO A 139 -23.88 68.27 -31.67
N ALA A 140 -25.09 68.71 -32.02
CA ALA A 140 -25.58 70.02 -31.59
C ALA A 140 -25.54 70.10 -30.05
N PRO A 141 -25.18 71.26 -29.46
CA PRO A 141 -24.97 71.42 -28.02
C PRO A 141 -26.21 71.14 -27.14
N ALA A 142 -27.38 70.89 -27.75
CA ALA A 142 -28.60 70.48 -27.08
C ALA A 142 -28.62 68.98 -26.68
N ASP A 143 -28.00 68.09 -27.46
CA ASP A 143 -28.04 66.64 -27.19
C ASP A 143 -27.05 66.21 -26.11
N VAL A 144 -25.92 66.92 -25.97
CA VAL A 144 -24.98 66.74 -24.85
C VAL A 144 -25.64 67.07 -23.51
N ARG A 145 -26.61 68.00 -23.47
CA ARG A 145 -27.35 68.34 -22.25
C ARG A 145 -28.44 67.33 -21.89
N ARG A 146 -29.03 66.62 -22.86
CA ARG A 146 -29.99 65.53 -22.60
C ARG A 146 -29.29 64.25 -22.14
N HIS A 147 -28.13 63.92 -22.71
CA HIS A 147 -27.34 62.77 -22.25
C HIS A 147 -26.82 62.93 -20.82
N LYS A 148 -26.47 64.16 -20.41
CA LYS A 148 -26.10 64.47 -19.02
C LYS A 148 -27.25 64.34 -18.01
N LYS A 149 -28.51 64.46 -18.46
CA LYS A 149 -29.70 64.29 -17.61
C LYS A 149 -30.17 62.84 -17.50
N LEU A 150 -29.80 61.97 -18.43
CA LEU A 150 -30.13 60.53 -18.39
C LEU A 150 -29.12 59.70 -17.58
N LEU A 151 -27.92 60.23 -17.30
CA LEU A 151 -26.94 59.62 -16.40
C LEU A 151 -27.12 60.01 -14.93
N ALA A 152 -28.08 60.90 -14.62
CA ALA A 152 -28.49 61.22 -13.26
C ALA A 152 -29.63 60.29 -12.82
N VAL A 153 -29.40 58.98 -12.87
CA VAL A 153 -30.23 58.02 -12.12
C VAL A 153 -29.72 58.04 -10.68
N PRO A 154 -30.54 58.32 -9.66
CA PRO A 154 -30.15 58.21 -8.27
C PRO A 154 -29.84 56.73 -7.98
N THR A 155 -28.57 56.37 -7.99
CA THR A 155 -28.10 55.07 -7.53
C THR A 155 -27.96 55.14 -6.01
N ASP A 156 -29.07 54.97 -5.29
CA ASP A 156 -29.10 54.87 -3.82
C ASP A 156 -28.57 53.51 -3.31
N ASP A 157 -28.29 52.55 -4.20
CA ASP A 157 -27.71 51.23 -3.88
C ASP A 157 -26.25 51.09 -4.35
N VAL A 158 -25.42 52.11 -4.10
CA VAL A 158 -23.97 52.03 -4.35
C VAL A 158 -23.25 51.53 -3.10
N VAL A 159 -22.65 50.34 -3.20
CA VAL A 159 -21.70 49.84 -2.19
C VAL A 159 -20.40 50.65 -2.28
N LEU A 160 -20.31 51.74 -1.51
CA LEU A 160 -19.08 52.53 -1.36
C LEU A 160 -17.98 51.68 -0.71
N ARG A 161 -16.72 51.88 -1.15
CA ARG A 161 -15.56 51.29 -0.47
C ARG A 161 -15.57 51.71 1.01
N PRO A 162 -15.21 50.82 1.95
CA PRO A 162 -15.07 51.19 3.36
C PRO A 162 -14.10 52.37 3.52
N LYS A 163 -14.54 53.41 4.24
CA LYS A 163 -13.83 54.69 4.40
C LYS A 163 -12.37 54.52 4.85
N TRP A 164 -12.09 53.55 5.72
CA TRP A 164 -10.74 53.29 6.23
C TRP A 164 -9.72 52.89 5.16
N ARG A 165 -10.15 52.26 4.03
CA ARG A 165 -9.24 51.98 2.91
C ARG A 165 -8.93 53.22 2.10
N GLN A 166 -9.92 54.08 1.89
CA GLN A 166 -9.73 55.35 1.18
C GLN A 166 -8.75 56.26 1.94
N ASP A 167 -8.90 56.33 3.26
CA ASP A 167 -8.00 57.11 4.12
C ASP A 167 -6.57 56.57 4.11
N ALA A 168 -6.39 55.24 4.07
CA ALA A 168 -5.08 54.59 3.98
C ALA A 168 -4.39 54.80 2.62
N ASP A 169 -5.13 54.64 1.52
CA ASP A 169 -4.60 54.83 0.15
C ASP A 169 -4.23 56.30 -0.10
N ALA A 170 -5.05 57.23 0.42
CA ALA A 170 -4.77 58.67 0.37
C ALA A 170 -3.52 59.03 1.19
N ALA A 171 -3.36 58.46 2.39
CA ALA A 171 -2.17 58.66 3.22
C ALA A 171 -0.89 58.10 2.58
N ALA A 172 -1.01 57.02 1.79
CA ALA A 172 0.09 56.42 1.05
C ALA A 172 0.42 57.15 -0.28
N GLY A 173 -0.35 58.17 -0.66
CA GLY A 173 -0.19 58.88 -1.93
C GLY A 173 -0.51 58.02 -3.16
N ILE A 174 -1.21 56.90 -2.97
CA ILE A 174 -1.59 56.00 -4.06
C ILE A 174 -2.84 56.60 -4.73
N VAL A 175 -2.65 57.25 -5.88
CA VAL A 175 -3.76 57.66 -6.73
C VAL A 175 -4.45 56.39 -7.22
N SER A 176 -5.67 56.12 -6.75
CA SER A 176 -6.45 54.96 -7.17
C SER A 176 -6.58 54.98 -8.71
N ALA A 177 -5.94 54.03 -9.38
CA ALA A 177 -6.00 53.88 -10.84
C ALA A 177 -7.37 53.42 -11.35
N PHE A 178 -8.33 53.23 -10.45
CA PHE A 178 -9.70 52.86 -10.75
C PHE A 178 -10.58 54.09 -10.56
N ASP A 179 -11.24 54.55 -11.63
CA ASP A 179 -12.29 55.55 -11.54
C ASP A 179 -13.29 55.12 -10.44
N ASP A 180 -13.58 56.01 -9.50
CA ASP A 180 -14.51 55.81 -8.37
C ASP A 180 -15.97 55.59 -8.80
N ALA A 181 -16.22 55.31 -10.08
CA ALA A 181 -17.53 54.98 -10.59
C ALA A 181 -18.01 53.66 -9.95
N PRO A 182 -19.22 53.65 -9.35
CA PRO A 182 -19.79 52.43 -8.81
C PRO A 182 -19.87 51.35 -9.89
N MET A 183 -19.31 50.18 -9.60
CA MET A 183 -19.40 49.04 -10.50
C MET A 183 -20.87 48.69 -10.73
N PRO A 184 -21.35 48.55 -11.98
CA PRO A 184 -22.72 48.17 -12.25
C PRO A 184 -23.08 46.83 -11.57
N LEU A 185 -24.28 46.72 -11.02
CA LEU A 185 -24.75 45.51 -10.33
C LEU A 185 -24.60 44.23 -11.17
N HIS A 186 -24.77 44.31 -12.48
CA HIS A 186 -24.58 43.16 -13.38
C HIS A 186 -23.12 42.70 -13.44
N THR A 187 -22.16 43.61 -13.35
CA THR A 187 -20.73 43.29 -13.33
C THR A 187 -20.32 42.68 -12.00
N ILE A 188 -20.89 43.16 -10.89
CA ILE A 188 -20.72 42.57 -9.55
C ILE A 188 -21.27 41.13 -9.52
N PHE A 189 -22.46 40.91 -10.09
CA PHE A 189 -23.04 39.56 -10.18
C PHE A 189 -22.18 38.64 -11.05
N ARG A 190 -21.74 39.11 -12.23
CA ARG A 190 -20.85 38.33 -13.11
C ARG A 190 -19.52 37.99 -12.43
N SER A 191 -18.89 38.94 -11.75
CA SER A 191 -17.63 38.68 -11.04
C SER A 191 -17.82 37.68 -9.89
N ALA A 192 -18.93 37.76 -9.16
CA ALA A 192 -19.29 36.76 -8.14
C ALA A 192 -19.48 35.36 -8.77
N VAL A 193 -20.19 35.25 -9.89
CA VAL A 193 -20.36 33.98 -10.61
C VAL A 193 -19.02 33.43 -11.11
N VAL A 194 -18.17 34.26 -11.70
CA VAL A 194 -16.82 33.86 -12.16
C VAL A 194 -15.96 33.40 -10.99
N ALA A 195 -16.01 34.10 -9.85
CA ALA A 195 -15.28 33.70 -8.64
C ALA A 195 -15.74 32.32 -8.14
N VAL A 196 -17.05 32.06 -8.10
CA VAL A 196 -17.59 30.73 -7.74
C VAL A 196 -17.15 29.67 -8.75
N GLN A 197 -17.26 29.93 -10.05
CA GLN A 197 -16.81 28.99 -11.09
C GLN A 197 -15.32 28.71 -11.01
N PHE A 198 -14.50 29.72 -10.75
CA PHE A 198 -13.05 29.58 -10.57
C PHE A 198 -12.73 28.70 -9.37
N MET A 199 -13.39 28.92 -8.22
CA MET A 199 -13.22 28.07 -7.04
C MET A 199 -13.60 26.62 -7.30
N LEU A 200 -14.69 26.37 -8.03
CA LEU A 200 -15.09 25.02 -8.43
C LEU A 200 -14.08 24.37 -9.39
N ARG A 201 -13.51 25.13 -10.34
CA ARG A 201 -12.46 24.64 -11.24
C ARG A 201 -11.17 24.32 -10.46
N LEU A 202 -10.76 25.18 -9.54
CA LEU A 202 -9.58 24.95 -8.71
C LEU A 202 -9.75 23.70 -7.84
N GLN A 203 -10.95 23.49 -7.27
CA GLN A 203 -11.26 22.28 -6.52
C GLN A 203 -11.18 21.02 -7.40
N ARG A 204 -11.71 21.05 -8.63
CA ARG A 204 -11.61 19.93 -9.58
C ARG A 204 -10.16 19.65 -9.96
N LEU A 205 -9.39 20.66 -10.32
CA LEU A 205 -7.96 20.52 -10.66
C LEU A 205 -7.15 19.97 -9.49
N ALA A 206 -7.45 20.40 -8.25
CA ALA A 206 -6.80 19.86 -7.06
C ALA A 206 -7.11 18.37 -6.86
N LEU A 207 -8.37 17.96 -7.07
CA LEU A 207 -8.79 16.55 -7.01
C LEU A 207 -8.15 15.72 -8.13
N GLU A 208 -8.13 16.22 -9.37
CA GLU A 208 -7.50 15.55 -10.51
C GLU A 208 -6.00 15.37 -10.30
N ARG A 209 -5.30 16.41 -9.84
CA ARG A 209 -3.88 16.34 -9.49
C ARG A 209 -3.63 15.30 -8.41
N GLN A 210 -4.49 15.25 -7.39
CA GLN A 210 -4.38 14.29 -6.30
C GLN A 210 -4.61 12.85 -6.77
N GLN A 211 -5.58 12.63 -7.66
CA GLN A 211 -5.81 11.32 -8.29
C GLN A 211 -4.64 10.89 -9.18
N SER A 212 -4.04 11.82 -9.94
CA SER A 212 -2.84 11.54 -10.73
C SER A 212 -1.67 11.13 -9.84
N GLN A 213 -1.42 11.89 -8.76
CA GLN A 213 -0.37 11.57 -7.80
C GLN A 213 -0.60 10.20 -7.15
N GLN A 214 -1.84 9.88 -6.77
CA GLN A 214 -2.20 8.56 -6.27
C GLN A 214 -1.86 7.46 -7.28
N ALA A 215 -2.23 7.64 -8.55
CA ALA A 215 -1.98 6.64 -9.59
C ALA A 215 -0.48 6.41 -9.78
N ASP A 216 0.32 7.48 -9.74
CA ASP A 216 1.77 7.40 -9.87
C ASP A 216 2.42 6.74 -8.64
N GLU A 217 1.98 7.09 -7.42
CA GLU A 217 2.43 6.43 -6.19
C GLU A 217 2.06 4.94 -6.16
N ALA A 218 0.87 4.58 -6.62
CA ALA A 218 0.45 3.18 -6.74
C ALA A 218 1.30 2.41 -7.76
N ARG A 219 1.69 3.02 -8.90
CA ARG A 219 2.63 2.43 -9.88
C ARG A 219 4.02 2.24 -9.29
N VAL A 220 4.50 3.22 -8.51
CA VAL A 220 5.77 3.11 -7.79
C VAL A 220 5.69 1.98 -6.77
N MET A 221 4.60 1.85 -6.03
CA MET A 221 4.38 0.76 -5.08
C MET A 221 4.38 -0.60 -5.78
N ALA A 222 3.71 -0.74 -6.94
CA ALA A 222 3.74 -1.97 -7.75
C ALA A 222 5.17 -2.37 -8.11
N SER A 223 5.95 -1.42 -8.64
CA SER A 223 7.34 -1.65 -9.00
C SER A 223 8.20 -2.04 -7.78
N MET A 224 7.96 -1.43 -6.63
CA MET A 224 8.63 -1.80 -5.38
C MET A 224 8.25 -3.22 -4.94
N LEU A 225 6.97 -3.58 -4.99
CA LEU A 225 6.50 -4.92 -4.63
C LEU A 225 7.21 -6.00 -5.45
N ASP A 226 7.36 -5.80 -6.76
CA ASP A 226 8.05 -6.75 -7.65
C ASP A 226 9.53 -6.89 -7.29
N VAL A 227 10.26 -5.76 -7.18
CA VAL A 227 11.70 -5.76 -6.85
C VAL A 227 11.95 -6.40 -5.48
N TYR A 228 11.15 -6.05 -4.48
CA TYR A 228 11.33 -6.56 -3.13
C TYR A 228 10.80 -7.99 -2.95
N SER A 229 9.88 -8.46 -3.80
CA SER A 229 9.49 -9.87 -3.83
C SER A 229 10.69 -10.76 -4.14
N GLU A 230 11.52 -10.38 -5.12
CA GLU A 230 12.74 -11.10 -5.48
C GLU A 230 13.81 -11.02 -4.37
N ALA A 231 13.98 -9.84 -3.77
CA ALA A 231 14.93 -9.65 -2.68
C ALA A 231 14.57 -10.51 -1.44
N ILE A 232 13.30 -10.51 -1.04
CA ILE A 232 12.81 -11.33 0.08
C ILE A 232 12.88 -12.81 -0.25
N ARG A 233 12.51 -13.20 -1.47
CA ARG A 233 12.65 -14.57 -1.96
C ARG A 233 14.09 -15.05 -1.82
N SER A 234 15.07 -14.30 -2.34
CA SER A 234 16.49 -14.65 -2.26
C SER A 234 17.02 -14.71 -0.83
N TRP A 235 16.55 -13.80 0.03
CA TRP A 235 16.89 -13.78 1.45
C TRP A 235 16.38 -15.04 2.18
N LEU A 236 15.08 -15.32 2.11
CA LEU A 236 14.46 -16.43 2.84
C LEU A 236 14.78 -17.80 2.24
N ALA A 237 14.98 -17.89 0.92
CA ALA A 237 15.36 -19.14 0.26
C ALA A 237 16.65 -19.74 0.83
N LYS A 238 17.61 -18.91 1.27
CA LYS A 238 18.88 -19.38 1.85
C LYS A 238 18.67 -20.20 3.11
N ASP A 239 17.82 -19.72 4.02
CA ASP A 239 17.55 -20.38 5.30
C ASP A 239 16.53 -21.52 5.16
N MET A 240 15.54 -21.38 4.27
CA MET A 240 14.52 -22.41 4.03
C MET A 240 14.97 -23.53 3.09
N ARG A 241 16.16 -23.41 2.47
CA ARG A 241 16.71 -24.38 1.51
C ARG A 241 16.73 -25.80 2.03
N LEU A 242 17.20 -26.01 3.27
CA LEU A 242 17.41 -27.36 3.82
C LEU A 242 16.09 -28.12 4.06
N PRO A 243 15.07 -27.55 4.74
CA PRO A 243 13.77 -28.19 4.84
C PRO A 243 13.14 -28.52 3.48
N ILE A 244 13.29 -27.65 2.49
CA ILE A 244 12.72 -27.87 1.16
C ILE A 244 13.48 -28.95 0.39
N LEU A 245 14.81 -28.93 0.41
CA LEU A 245 15.63 -29.98 -0.20
C LEU A 245 15.30 -31.36 0.37
N SER A 246 14.98 -31.45 1.67
CA SER A 246 14.58 -32.72 2.29
C SER A 246 13.26 -33.29 1.74
N ILE A 247 12.42 -32.45 1.12
CA ILE A 247 11.20 -32.90 0.41
C ILE A 247 11.54 -33.29 -1.03
N LEU A 248 12.42 -32.51 -1.68
CA LEU A 248 12.81 -32.73 -3.07
C LEU A 248 13.70 -33.97 -3.27
N GLN A 249 14.54 -34.29 -2.28
CA GLN A 249 15.54 -35.35 -2.36
C GLN A 249 15.05 -36.70 -1.83
N ASP A 250 13.94 -36.73 -1.10
CA ASP A 250 13.38 -37.96 -0.56
C ASP A 250 12.32 -38.54 -1.51
N PRO A 251 12.68 -39.53 -2.36
CA PRO A 251 11.74 -40.12 -3.31
C PRO A 251 10.69 -41.00 -2.64
N THR A 252 10.93 -41.43 -1.40
CA THR A 252 10.03 -42.31 -0.64
C THR A 252 9.00 -41.53 0.17
N LEU A 253 9.17 -40.21 0.28
CA LEU A 253 8.29 -39.35 1.05
C LEU A 253 6.87 -39.34 0.48
N VAL A 254 5.90 -39.77 1.28
CA VAL A 254 4.47 -39.68 0.96
C VAL A 254 3.79 -38.91 2.09
N LEU A 255 3.48 -37.63 1.84
CA LEU A 255 2.73 -36.82 2.80
C LEU A 255 1.21 -36.87 2.55
N SER A 256 0.76 -37.51 1.46
CA SER A 256 -0.67 -37.55 1.12
C SER A 256 -1.48 -38.22 2.22
N MET A 257 -2.35 -37.44 2.86
CA MET A 257 -3.30 -37.93 3.88
C MET A 257 -4.53 -38.58 3.26
N ARG A 258 -4.79 -38.31 1.97
CA ARG A 258 -5.95 -38.86 1.24
C ARG A 258 -5.54 -40.14 0.51
N PRO A 259 -6.30 -41.25 0.65
CA PRO A 259 -6.06 -42.44 -0.16
C PRO A 259 -6.26 -42.09 -1.66
N PRO A 260 -5.40 -42.59 -2.56
CA PRO A 260 -5.50 -42.28 -3.98
C PRO A 260 -6.85 -42.73 -4.52
N ALA A 261 -7.67 -41.77 -4.98
CA ALA A 261 -9.01 -42.00 -5.51
C ALA A 261 -9.03 -42.85 -6.80
N THR A 262 -7.87 -43.16 -7.38
CA THR A 262 -7.73 -43.76 -8.72
C THR A 262 -7.60 -45.28 -8.72
N SER A 263 -7.84 -45.98 -7.61
CA SER A 263 -8.02 -47.44 -7.67
C SER A 263 -9.44 -47.79 -8.14
N LEU A 264 -9.68 -47.60 -9.45
CA LEU A 264 -10.86 -47.97 -10.24
C LEU A 264 -11.22 -49.48 -10.22
N LYS A 265 -10.68 -50.26 -9.28
CA LYS A 265 -10.94 -51.69 -9.09
C LYS A 265 -11.41 -51.97 -7.66
N LYS A 266 -12.64 -51.58 -7.29
CA LYS A 266 -13.38 -52.18 -6.14
C LYS A 266 -14.84 -51.72 -6.08
N LYS A 267 -15.68 -52.25 -6.96
CA LYS A 267 -17.14 -52.32 -6.75
C LYS A 267 -17.55 -53.21 -5.54
N PHE A 268 -16.59 -53.66 -4.72
CA PHE A 268 -16.82 -54.52 -3.54
C PHE A 268 -16.21 -53.97 -2.22
N GLY A 269 -15.64 -52.75 -2.21
CA GLY A 269 -14.91 -52.21 -1.04
C GLY A 269 -15.71 -51.30 -0.10
N GLY A 270 -17.01 -51.09 -0.34
CA GLY A 270 -17.83 -50.05 0.29
C GLY A 270 -18.02 -50.16 1.82
N LEU A 271 -17.65 -51.28 2.44
CA LEU A 271 -17.83 -51.50 3.88
C LEU A 271 -16.52 -51.47 4.70
N LEU A 272 -15.34 -51.36 4.06
CA LEU A 272 -14.04 -51.27 4.75
C LEU A 272 -13.28 -49.97 4.47
N ALA A 273 -13.84 -49.07 3.66
CA ALA A 273 -13.25 -47.76 3.35
C ALA A 273 -13.51 -46.69 4.45
N ARG A 274 -14.26 -47.04 5.50
CA ARG A 274 -14.46 -46.17 6.66
C ARG A 274 -13.28 -46.40 7.60
N LYS A 275 -12.41 -45.39 7.75
CA LYS A 275 -11.32 -45.32 8.73
C LYS A 275 -9.95 -45.91 8.31
N GLN A 276 -9.50 -45.67 7.07
CA GLN A 276 -8.05 -45.65 6.84
C GLN A 276 -7.52 -44.34 7.44
N ALA A 277 -7.28 -44.37 8.74
CA ALA A 277 -6.65 -43.27 9.48
C ALA A 277 -5.35 -42.90 8.77
N SER A 278 -5.11 -41.59 8.61
CA SER A 278 -3.82 -41.05 8.18
C SER A 278 -2.69 -41.84 8.83
N ALA A 279 -1.80 -42.43 8.04
CA ALA A 279 -0.67 -43.18 8.61
C ALA A 279 0.06 -42.23 9.57
N PRO A 280 0.17 -42.54 10.87
CA PRO A 280 0.68 -41.61 11.88
C PRO A 280 2.11 -41.13 11.54
N GLU A 281 2.85 -41.94 10.80
CA GLU A 281 4.17 -41.61 10.26
C GLU A 281 4.14 -40.44 9.25
N SER A 282 3.22 -40.44 8.28
CA SER A 282 3.10 -39.36 7.30
C SER A 282 2.75 -38.02 7.97
N LEU A 283 1.94 -38.06 9.03
CA LEU A 283 1.57 -36.89 9.81
C LEU A 283 2.76 -36.35 10.60
N LEU A 284 3.53 -37.26 11.21
CA LEU A 284 4.76 -36.91 11.91
C LEU A 284 5.78 -36.28 10.94
N GLN A 285 5.95 -36.86 9.75
CA GLN A 285 6.84 -36.31 8.71
C GLN A 285 6.39 -34.91 8.28
N LEU A 286 5.09 -34.69 8.06
CA LEU A 286 4.54 -33.37 7.75
C LEU A 286 4.84 -32.36 8.88
N LYS A 287 4.57 -32.73 10.15
CA LYS A 287 4.87 -31.90 11.33
C LYS A 287 6.36 -31.51 11.38
N VAL A 288 7.27 -32.47 11.16
CA VAL A 288 8.72 -32.22 11.16
C VAL A 288 9.13 -31.23 10.08
N ARG A 289 8.57 -31.33 8.87
CA ARG A 289 8.89 -30.40 7.77
C ARG A 289 8.34 -29.00 8.02
N ILE A 290 7.10 -28.87 8.50
CA ILE A 290 6.52 -27.58 8.88
C ILE A 290 7.34 -26.93 9.99
N LYS A 291 7.67 -27.70 11.04
CA LYS A 291 8.52 -27.22 12.13
C LYS A 291 9.89 -26.75 11.60
N GLY A 292 10.52 -27.51 10.70
CA GLY A 292 11.78 -27.13 10.09
C GLY A 292 11.72 -25.82 9.31
N LEU A 293 10.62 -25.55 8.59
CA LEU A 293 10.40 -24.27 7.90
C LEU A 293 10.21 -23.11 8.89
N VAL A 294 9.43 -23.31 9.95
CA VAL A 294 9.22 -22.29 10.99
C VAL A 294 10.49 -22.04 11.79
N ASP A 295 11.26 -23.08 12.12
CA ASP A 295 12.58 -22.97 12.75
C ASP A 295 13.53 -22.12 11.88
N ALA A 296 13.59 -22.43 10.57
CA ALA A 296 14.41 -21.69 9.63
C ALA A 296 13.99 -20.22 9.54
N LEU A 297 12.69 -19.94 9.57
CA LEU A 297 12.16 -18.58 9.59
C LEU A 297 12.58 -17.82 10.85
N VAL A 298 12.36 -18.40 12.03
CA VAL A 298 12.73 -17.75 13.31
C VAL A 298 14.24 -17.45 13.35
N LYS A 299 15.06 -18.32 12.76
CA LYS A 299 16.51 -18.10 12.63
C LYS A 299 16.86 -16.88 11.76
N THR A 300 16.00 -16.45 10.85
CA THR A 300 16.28 -15.29 9.97
C THR A 300 16.34 -13.98 10.75
N THR A 301 15.62 -13.86 11.87
CA THR A 301 15.68 -12.69 12.76
C THR A 301 16.90 -12.68 13.67
N GLU A 302 17.60 -13.81 13.82
CA GLU A 302 18.88 -13.86 14.56
C GLU A 302 20.03 -13.28 13.74
N LYS A 303 19.88 -13.24 12.41
CA LYS A 303 20.84 -12.67 11.47
C LYS A 303 20.45 -11.23 11.12
N PRO A 304 21.41 -10.39 10.73
CA PRO A 304 21.09 -9.04 10.26
C PRO A 304 20.21 -9.13 9.00
N ILE A 305 18.98 -8.62 9.12
CA ILE A 305 18.05 -8.51 8.00
C ILE A 305 18.59 -7.47 7.02
N PRO A 306 18.62 -7.73 5.70
CA PRO A 306 19.06 -6.75 4.72
C PRO A 306 18.32 -5.42 4.88
N LYS A 307 19.09 -4.32 5.02
CA LYS A 307 18.54 -2.98 5.30
C LYS A 307 17.50 -2.52 4.27
N ALA A 308 17.69 -2.86 2.99
CA ALA A 308 16.73 -2.53 1.95
C ALA A 308 15.36 -3.21 2.20
N ILE A 309 15.35 -4.46 2.66
CA ILE A 309 14.10 -5.18 3.00
C ILE A 309 13.43 -4.50 4.20
N LEU A 310 14.20 -4.10 5.22
CA LEU A 310 13.65 -3.38 6.38
C LEU A 310 13.03 -2.04 5.98
N GLN A 311 13.72 -1.26 5.14
CA GLN A 311 13.20 0.02 4.63
C GLN A 311 11.93 -0.17 3.79
N PHE A 312 11.90 -1.21 2.96
CA PHE A 312 10.72 -1.56 2.19
C PHE A 312 9.55 -1.96 3.10
N LEU A 313 9.77 -2.86 4.06
CA LEU A 313 8.73 -3.27 4.99
C LEU A 313 8.22 -2.09 5.82
N ALA A 314 9.11 -1.21 6.27
CA ALA A 314 8.72 0.04 6.93
C ALA A 314 7.79 0.85 6.03
N LYS A 315 8.17 1.12 4.78
CA LYS A 315 7.34 1.87 3.82
C LYS A 315 6.01 1.18 3.53
N LEU A 316 6.03 -0.14 3.40
CA LEU A 316 4.83 -0.96 3.12
C LEU A 316 3.83 -0.91 4.28
N THR A 317 4.32 -0.79 5.52
CA THR A 317 3.51 -0.70 6.74
C THR A 317 3.38 0.73 7.28
N CYS A 318 3.73 1.74 6.49
CA CYS A 318 3.51 3.14 6.85
C CYS A 318 2.10 3.61 6.47
N ASP A 319 1.62 4.62 7.18
CA ASP A 319 0.43 5.37 6.78
C ASP A 319 0.70 6.13 5.48
N GLY A 320 -0.36 6.31 4.67
CA GLY A 320 -0.30 7.01 3.39
C GLY A 320 0.20 6.16 2.23
N ALA A 321 0.34 4.84 2.39
CA ALA A 321 0.72 3.97 1.28
C ALA A 321 -0.47 3.75 0.32
N TYR A 322 -0.22 3.90 -0.98
CA TYR A 322 -1.19 3.56 -2.02
C TYR A 322 -0.84 2.19 -2.60
N PHE A 323 -1.73 1.22 -2.41
CA PHE A 323 -1.57 -0.09 -3.01
C PHE A 323 -2.03 -0.09 -4.47
N PRO A 324 -1.38 -0.86 -5.35
CA PRO A 324 -1.84 -1.02 -6.73
C PRO A 324 -3.29 -1.53 -6.78
N PRO A 325 -4.06 -1.16 -7.81
CA PRO A 325 -5.38 -1.73 -8.00
C PRO A 325 -5.27 -3.26 -8.05
N ASN A 326 -6.25 -3.92 -7.44
CA ASN A 326 -6.35 -5.38 -7.34
C ASN A 326 -5.29 -6.05 -6.46
N TYR A 327 -4.24 -5.36 -6.00
CA TYR A 327 -3.18 -5.92 -5.16
C TYR A 327 -3.70 -6.62 -3.89
N LEU A 328 -4.64 -5.97 -3.20
CA LEU A 328 -5.29 -6.47 -1.99
C LEU A 328 -6.59 -7.19 -2.36
N SER A 329 -6.75 -8.40 -1.85
CA SER A 329 -8.01 -9.14 -1.92
C SER A 329 -9.11 -8.42 -1.12
N PRO A 330 -10.40 -8.64 -1.42
CA PRO A 330 -11.49 -7.99 -0.69
C PRO A 330 -11.42 -8.20 0.84
N PRO A 331 -11.15 -9.41 1.37
CA PRO A 331 -10.97 -9.61 2.80
C PRO A 331 -9.79 -8.82 3.38
N GLU A 332 -8.65 -8.76 2.69
CA GLU A 332 -7.50 -7.96 3.12
C GLU A 332 -7.85 -6.46 3.15
N ARG A 333 -8.61 -5.96 2.16
CA ARG A 333 -9.08 -4.57 2.15
C ARG A 333 -9.97 -4.26 3.35
N THR A 334 -10.83 -5.19 3.77
CA THR A 334 -11.67 -4.98 4.98
C THR A 334 -10.86 -4.90 6.28
N GLY A 335 -9.65 -5.47 6.30
CA GLY A 335 -8.74 -5.40 7.45
C GLY A 335 -7.94 -4.10 7.53
N LEU A 336 -7.92 -3.32 6.46
CA LEU A 336 -7.17 -2.08 6.35
C LEU A 336 -8.11 -0.88 6.34
N GLU A 337 -7.65 0.21 6.94
CA GLU A 337 -8.34 1.49 6.87
C GLU A 337 -7.73 2.33 5.76
N PHE A 338 -8.59 2.97 4.97
CA PHE A 338 -8.19 3.85 3.88
C PHE A 338 -8.76 5.25 4.10
N ASN A 339 -8.02 6.27 3.65
CA ASN A 339 -8.55 7.63 3.54
C ASN A 339 -9.52 7.74 2.34
N ALA A 340 -10.15 8.90 2.18
CA ALA A 340 -11.06 9.18 1.06
C ALA A 340 -10.39 9.03 -0.33
N LEU A 341 -9.06 9.01 -0.37
CA LEU A 341 -8.22 8.91 -1.55
C LEU A 341 -7.64 7.51 -1.72
N GLY A 342 -7.99 6.53 -0.87
CA GLY A 342 -7.46 5.17 -0.95
C GLY A 342 -6.04 4.96 -0.41
N ALA A 343 -5.44 5.92 0.30
CA ALA A 343 -4.19 5.73 1.03
C ALA A 343 -4.45 5.04 2.37
N THR A 344 -3.54 4.17 2.82
CA THR A 344 -3.67 3.50 4.12
C THR A 344 -3.66 4.46 5.30
N ARG A 345 -4.34 4.09 6.39
CA ARG A 345 -4.34 4.81 7.66
C ARG A 345 -4.19 3.84 8.84
N ASN A 346 -3.72 4.38 9.96
CA ASN A 346 -3.66 3.70 11.25
C ASN A 346 -2.92 2.36 11.16
N MET A 347 -1.84 2.30 10.38
CA MET A 347 -1.00 1.11 10.17
C MET A 347 -0.14 0.76 11.39
N ALA A 348 -0.08 1.64 12.38
CA ALA A 348 0.61 1.40 13.65
C ALA A 348 0.00 0.26 14.48
N THR A 349 -1.22 -0.20 14.17
CA THR A 349 -1.85 -1.34 14.86
C THR A 349 -1.20 -2.66 14.47
N ASP A 350 -0.89 -3.48 15.47
CA ASP A 350 -0.26 -4.81 15.32
C ASP A 350 -0.95 -5.69 14.26
N THR A 351 -2.28 -5.70 14.24
CA THR A 351 -3.06 -6.53 13.31
C THR A 351 -2.89 -6.14 11.84
N ARG A 352 -2.72 -4.85 11.54
CA ARG A 352 -2.53 -4.34 10.17
C ARG A 352 -1.11 -4.55 9.68
N PHE A 353 -0.14 -4.33 10.58
CA PHE A 353 1.24 -4.70 10.34
C PHE A 353 1.34 -6.19 9.99
N ASP A 354 0.71 -7.06 10.78
CA ASP A 354 0.72 -8.50 10.58
C ASP A 354 0.04 -8.89 9.27
N LEU A 355 -1.13 -8.30 8.97
CA LEU A 355 -1.87 -8.52 7.74
C LEU A 355 -1.02 -8.23 6.49
N VAL A 356 -0.45 -7.03 6.41
CA VAL A 356 0.34 -6.62 5.25
C VAL A 356 1.65 -7.40 5.16
N THR A 357 2.33 -7.60 6.29
CA THR A 357 3.63 -8.29 6.32
C THR A 357 3.48 -9.77 6.00
N ILE A 358 2.56 -10.49 6.65
CA ILE A 358 2.32 -11.91 6.34
C ILE A 358 1.71 -12.08 4.96
N GLY A 359 0.75 -11.23 4.58
CA GLY A 359 0.13 -11.27 3.25
C GLY A 359 1.14 -11.11 2.13
N PHE A 360 2.14 -10.23 2.29
CA PHE A 360 3.22 -10.08 1.32
C PHE A 360 4.27 -11.19 1.45
N VAL A 361 4.94 -11.29 2.60
CA VAL A 361 6.09 -12.20 2.79
C VAL A 361 5.69 -13.66 2.60
N PHE A 362 4.59 -14.10 3.20
CA PHE A 362 4.17 -15.50 3.08
C PHE A 362 3.21 -15.73 1.94
N GLY A 363 2.14 -14.95 1.90
CA GLY A 363 1.06 -15.15 0.94
C GLY A 363 1.51 -14.98 -0.51
N ARG A 364 2.40 -14.02 -0.78
CA ARG A 364 2.84 -13.68 -2.13
C ARG A 364 4.26 -14.11 -2.44
N VAL A 365 5.16 -14.23 -1.46
CA VAL A 365 6.58 -14.56 -1.72
C VAL A 365 6.95 -16.01 -1.35
N VAL A 366 6.91 -16.36 -0.06
CA VAL A 366 7.44 -17.64 0.43
C VAL A 366 6.62 -18.83 -0.06
N VAL A 367 5.31 -18.80 0.11
CA VAL A 367 4.46 -19.94 -0.26
C VAL A 367 4.55 -20.23 -1.77
N PRO A 368 4.41 -19.24 -2.68
CA PRO A 368 4.44 -19.50 -4.12
C PRO A 368 5.83 -19.83 -4.64
N TYR A 369 6.85 -19.02 -4.30
CA TYR A 369 8.14 -19.08 -4.97
C TYR A 369 9.20 -19.89 -4.21
N VAL A 370 9.08 -20.00 -2.89
CA VAL A 370 10.05 -20.74 -2.08
C VAL A 370 9.56 -22.17 -1.85
N VAL A 371 8.28 -22.37 -1.51
CA VAL A 371 7.73 -23.69 -1.18
C VAL A 371 7.11 -24.41 -2.39
N LEU A 372 6.19 -23.77 -3.13
CA LEU A 372 5.52 -24.41 -4.27
C LEU A 372 6.43 -24.55 -5.49
N GLN A 373 7.22 -23.51 -5.80
CA GLN A 373 8.10 -23.47 -6.96
C GLN A 373 9.59 -23.24 -6.59
N PRO A 374 10.17 -24.13 -5.77
CA PRO A 374 11.51 -23.91 -5.19
C PRO A 374 12.62 -23.68 -6.22
N TRP A 375 12.46 -24.22 -7.44
CA TRP A 375 13.40 -24.01 -8.55
C TRP A 375 13.51 -22.54 -8.98
N THR A 376 12.44 -21.74 -8.85
CA THR A 376 12.48 -20.29 -9.14
C THR A 376 13.37 -19.53 -8.14
N SER A 377 13.58 -20.12 -6.96
CA SER A 377 14.46 -19.61 -5.91
C SER A 377 15.83 -20.28 -5.92
N GLY A 378 16.18 -21.04 -6.97
CA GLY A 378 17.44 -21.78 -7.04
C GLY A 378 17.53 -22.97 -6.06
N ILE A 379 16.40 -23.44 -5.53
CA ILE A 379 16.30 -24.62 -4.67
C ILE A 379 15.87 -25.82 -5.51
N GLY A 380 16.78 -26.79 -5.64
CA GLY A 380 16.58 -27.94 -6.52
C GLY A 380 16.96 -27.65 -7.98
N GLY A 381 17.17 -28.70 -8.76
CA GLY A 381 17.65 -28.60 -10.16
C GLY A 381 16.60 -28.85 -11.23
N ARG A 382 15.36 -29.25 -10.86
CA ARG A 382 14.31 -29.62 -11.82
C ARG A 382 13.10 -28.69 -11.68
N ALA A 383 12.72 -28.05 -12.78
CA ALA A 383 11.53 -27.18 -12.82
C ALA A 383 10.20 -27.95 -12.74
N ARG A 384 10.21 -29.25 -13.04
CA ARG A 384 9.04 -30.14 -12.92
C ARG A 384 9.42 -31.38 -12.10
N PRO A 385 9.18 -31.36 -10.78
CA PRO A 385 9.42 -32.54 -9.95
C PRO A 385 8.37 -33.64 -10.25
N PRO A 386 8.61 -34.89 -9.81
CA PRO A 386 7.60 -35.95 -9.90
C PRO A 386 6.28 -35.53 -9.24
N LYS A 387 5.13 -36.01 -9.76
CA LYS A 387 3.79 -35.65 -9.26
C LYS A 387 3.62 -35.83 -7.75
N GLN A 388 4.24 -36.86 -7.18
CA GLN A 388 4.23 -37.12 -5.75
C GLN A 388 4.96 -36.03 -4.95
N VAL A 389 6.13 -35.59 -5.42
CA VAL A 389 6.89 -34.50 -4.80
C VAL A 389 6.10 -33.19 -4.93
N GLU A 390 5.49 -32.93 -6.08
CA GLU A 390 4.61 -31.77 -6.27
C GLU A 390 3.43 -31.78 -5.28
N ALA A 391 2.78 -32.92 -5.08
CA ALA A 391 1.71 -33.09 -4.10
C ALA A 391 2.20 -32.85 -2.65
N ASN A 392 3.39 -33.35 -2.31
CA ASN A 392 4.02 -33.10 -1.00
C ASN A 392 4.31 -31.60 -0.78
N LEU A 393 4.87 -30.91 -1.79
CA LEU A 393 5.13 -29.48 -1.72
C LEU A 393 3.83 -28.68 -1.57
N LYS A 394 2.77 -29.04 -2.32
CA LYS A 394 1.44 -28.44 -2.18
C LYS A 394 0.85 -28.62 -0.79
N LEU A 395 1.00 -29.80 -0.18
CA LEU A 395 0.51 -30.05 1.18
C LEU A 395 1.28 -29.25 2.23
N VAL A 396 2.61 -29.16 2.10
CA VAL A 396 3.45 -28.35 2.99
C VAL A 396 3.15 -26.85 2.82
N ALA A 397 3.01 -26.37 1.58
CA ALA A 397 2.61 -25.00 1.27
C ALA A 397 1.25 -24.66 1.87
N THR A 398 0.26 -25.55 1.69
CA THR A 398 -1.08 -25.39 2.26
C THR A 398 -1.03 -25.34 3.79
N SER A 399 -0.24 -26.22 4.42
CA SER A 399 -0.07 -26.24 5.87
C SER A 399 0.55 -24.94 6.39
N LEU A 400 1.59 -24.44 5.72
CA LEU A 400 2.24 -23.18 6.07
C LEU A 400 1.29 -22.00 5.88
N TYR A 401 0.49 -21.99 4.81
CA TYR A 401 -0.49 -20.96 4.56
C TYR A 401 -1.62 -20.98 5.60
N VAL A 402 -2.09 -22.16 6.02
CA VAL A 402 -3.06 -22.29 7.12
C VAL A 402 -2.49 -21.76 8.45
N LEU A 403 -1.20 -21.93 8.73
CA LEU A 403 -0.57 -21.26 9.88
C LEU A 403 -0.63 -19.73 9.75
N CYS A 404 -0.37 -19.19 8.56
CA CYS A 404 -0.51 -17.76 8.29
C CYS A 404 -1.93 -17.27 8.53
N MET A 405 -2.95 -18.03 8.10
CA MET A 405 -4.35 -17.70 8.34
C MET A 405 -4.76 -17.70 9.82
N ARG A 406 -4.09 -18.48 10.67
CA ARG A 406 -4.32 -18.43 12.13
C ARG A 406 -3.81 -17.14 12.76
N LEU A 407 -2.77 -16.54 12.16
CA LEU A 407 -2.25 -15.25 12.58
C LEU A 407 -3.09 -14.11 12.01
N VAL A 408 -3.49 -14.27 10.74
CA VAL A 408 -4.19 -13.26 9.95
C VAL A 408 -5.41 -13.92 9.30
N PRO A 409 -6.58 -13.93 9.96
CA PRO A 409 -7.78 -14.58 9.46
C PRO A 409 -8.34 -13.99 8.16
N LEU A 410 -7.91 -12.78 7.80
CA LEU A 410 -8.34 -12.03 6.61
C LEU A 410 -7.57 -12.38 5.33
N LEU A 411 -6.69 -13.38 5.37
CA LEU A 411 -6.06 -13.89 4.15
C LEU A 411 -7.09 -14.69 3.32
N PRO A 412 -6.95 -14.72 1.98
CA PRO A 412 -7.79 -15.54 1.10
C PRO A 412 -7.83 -17.01 1.52
N GLU A 413 -8.94 -17.70 1.29
CA GLU A 413 -9.00 -19.14 1.58
C GLU A 413 -8.16 -19.94 0.57
N PRO A 414 -7.36 -20.93 1.01
CA PRO A 414 -6.56 -21.77 0.12
C PRO A 414 -7.48 -22.71 -0.65
N GLY A 415 -7.18 -22.90 -1.94
CA GLY A 415 -7.96 -23.75 -2.83
C GLY A 415 -9.33 -23.17 -3.21
N LEU A 416 -9.63 -21.91 -2.88
CA LEU A 416 -10.85 -21.25 -3.34
C LEU A 416 -10.79 -21.10 -4.86
N VAL A 417 -11.71 -21.80 -5.54
CA VAL A 417 -11.93 -21.63 -6.98
C VAL A 417 -12.87 -20.44 -7.13
N LEU A 418 -12.36 -19.37 -7.71
CA LEU A 418 -13.17 -18.19 -8.04
C LEU A 418 -13.95 -18.46 -9.32
N ASP A 419 -15.15 -17.90 -9.38
CA ASP A 419 -15.93 -17.87 -10.62
C ASP A 419 -15.17 -17.10 -11.71
N GLU A 420 -15.35 -17.51 -12.98
CA GLU A 420 -14.59 -16.96 -14.11
C GLU A 420 -14.72 -15.44 -14.25
N SER A 421 -15.85 -14.86 -13.80
CA SER A 421 -16.07 -13.41 -13.76
C SER A 421 -15.13 -12.69 -12.78
N GLU A 422 -14.79 -13.30 -11.65
CA GLU A 422 -13.89 -12.71 -10.64
C GLU A 422 -12.40 -12.92 -10.99
N ARG A 423 -12.13 -13.85 -11.91
CA ARG A 423 -10.78 -14.23 -12.33
C ARG A 423 -10.11 -13.18 -13.21
N ALA A 424 -10.89 -12.51 -14.07
CA ALA A 424 -10.39 -11.48 -14.97
C ALA A 424 -9.91 -10.21 -14.22
N GLU A 425 -10.51 -9.90 -13.08
CA GLU A 425 -10.16 -8.72 -12.29
C GLU A 425 -9.01 -8.96 -11.30
N ASN A 426 -8.79 -10.22 -10.88
CA ASN A 426 -7.90 -10.55 -9.76
C ASN A 426 -6.76 -11.52 -10.11
N GLU A 427 -6.37 -11.56 -11.39
CA GLU A 427 -5.58 -12.63 -11.99
C GLU A 427 -4.20 -12.85 -11.33
N THR A 428 -3.56 -11.82 -10.77
CA THR A 428 -2.21 -11.94 -10.20
C THR A 428 -2.16 -12.35 -8.73
N ILE A 429 -3.17 -12.06 -7.90
CA ILE A 429 -3.09 -12.31 -6.45
C ILE A 429 -3.83 -13.56 -6.02
N LEU A 430 -4.92 -13.90 -6.70
CA LEU A 430 -5.72 -15.09 -6.37
C LEU A 430 -5.19 -16.37 -7.04
N THR A 431 -4.30 -16.26 -8.02
CA THR A 431 -3.66 -17.42 -8.68
C THR A 431 -2.80 -18.26 -7.73
N HIS A 432 -2.23 -17.66 -6.70
CA HIS A 432 -1.38 -18.40 -5.77
C HIS A 432 -2.17 -19.15 -4.69
N ALA A 433 -3.15 -18.51 -4.05
CA ALA A 433 -4.01 -19.18 -3.06
C ALA A 433 -4.86 -20.29 -3.69
N SER A 434 -5.34 -20.10 -4.92
CA SER A 434 -6.08 -21.12 -5.68
C SER A 434 -5.23 -22.34 -6.09
N SER A 435 -3.90 -22.20 -6.14
CA SER A 435 -2.99 -23.33 -6.41
C SER A 435 -2.77 -24.25 -5.20
N LEU A 436 -3.20 -23.81 -4.02
CA LEU A 436 -3.14 -24.59 -2.77
C LEU A 436 -4.26 -25.60 -2.68
N LEU A 437 -4.10 -26.57 -1.79
CA LEU A 437 -5.16 -27.52 -1.48
C LEU A 437 -6.19 -26.84 -0.55
N PRO A 438 -7.46 -27.25 -0.60
CA PRO A 438 -8.42 -26.73 0.36
C PRO A 438 -8.07 -27.18 1.79
N LYS A 439 -8.47 -26.38 2.78
CA LYS A 439 -8.10 -26.54 4.20
C LYS A 439 -8.52 -27.91 4.76
N ASP A 440 -9.57 -28.50 4.21
CA ASP A 440 -10.15 -29.80 4.60
C ASP A 440 -9.21 -30.98 4.33
N VAL A 441 -8.21 -30.81 3.47
CA VAL A 441 -7.20 -31.85 3.19
C VAL A 441 -6.24 -32.03 4.38
N LEU A 442 -6.09 -31.03 5.23
CA LEU A 442 -5.27 -31.12 6.44
C LEU A 442 -6.06 -31.77 7.58
N PRO A 443 -5.41 -32.58 8.44
CA PRO A 443 -6.07 -33.21 9.58
C PRO A 443 -6.28 -32.21 10.73
N LEU A 444 -6.93 -31.07 10.45
CA LEU A 444 -7.22 -30.04 11.45
C LEU A 444 -8.21 -30.53 12.51
N SER A 445 -8.97 -31.59 12.23
CA SER A 445 -9.82 -32.27 13.20
C SER A 445 -9.04 -33.12 14.21
N ASP A 446 -7.77 -33.42 13.95
CA ASP A 446 -6.90 -34.09 14.92
C ASP A 446 -6.40 -33.07 15.96
N PRO A 447 -6.82 -33.17 17.24
CA PRO A 447 -6.41 -32.23 18.28
C PRO A 447 -4.89 -32.16 18.47
N ALA A 448 -4.17 -33.26 18.21
CA ALA A 448 -2.72 -33.27 18.33
C ALA A 448 -2.03 -32.54 17.17
N PHE A 449 -2.64 -32.49 15.99
CA PHE A 449 -2.16 -31.67 14.87
C PHE A 449 -2.55 -30.20 15.06
N ASP A 450 -3.76 -29.94 15.53
CA ASP A 450 -4.22 -28.59 15.85
C ASP A 450 -3.36 -27.89 16.90
N ALA A 451 -3.08 -28.58 18.02
CA ALA A 451 -2.18 -28.08 19.07
C ALA A 451 -0.77 -27.81 18.53
N PHE A 452 -0.26 -28.68 17.65
CA PHE A 452 1.02 -28.45 16.98
C PHE A 452 0.99 -27.17 16.12
N CYS A 453 -0.08 -26.96 15.34
CA CYS A 453 -0.27 -25.77 14.54
C CYS A 453 -0.34 -24.50 15.40
N ALA A 454 -1.02 -24.54 16.55
CA ALA A 454 -1.05 -23.44 17.51
C ALA A 454 0.37 -23.10 18.01
N THR A 455 1.15 -24.10 18.41
CA THR A 455 2.55 -23.88 18.83
C THR A 455 3.41 -23.27 17.71
N GLN A 456 3.25 -23.72 16.46
CA GLN A 456 3.99 -23.12 15.34
C GLN A 456 3.53 -21.69 15.03
N ALA A 457 2.23 -21.41 15.15
CA ALA A 457 1.70 -20.05 15.00
C ALA A 457 2.27 -19.10 16.05
N ASP A 458 2.38 -19.51 17.31
CA ASP A 458 2.98 -18.68 18.37
C ASP A 458 4.43 -18.31 18.08
N ARG A 459 5.19 -19.24 17.48
CA ARG A 459 6.58 -18.98 17.06
C ARG A 459 6.67 -18.02 15.88
N MET A 460 5.76 -18.13 14.92
CA MET A 460 5.64 -17.16 13.84
C MET A 460 5.22 -15.77 14.36
N ARG A 461 4.37 -15.71 15.39
CA ARG A 461 4.00 -14.46 16.06
C ARG A 461 5.21 -13.82 16.75
N ALA A 462 6.03 -14.61 17.44
CA ALA A 462 7.28 -14.13 18.03
C ALA A 462 8.25 -13.61 16.97
N TRP A 463 8.33 -14.27 15.81
CA TRP A 463 9.11 -13.78 14.65
C TRP A 463 8.57 -12.45 14.11
N LEU A 464 7.25 -12.32 13.96
CA LEU A 464 6.61 -11.06 13.52
C LEU A 464 6.88 -9.92 14.50
N GLU A 465 6.78 -10.18 15.80
CA GLU A 465 7.06 -9.17 16.81
C GLU A 465 8.53 -8.73 16.77
N ALA A 466 9.46 -9.67 16.61
CA ALA A 466 10.88 -9.35 16.43
C ALA A 466 11.11 -8.51 15.17
N LEU A 467 10.49 -8.88 14.05
CA LEU A 467 10.57 -8.13 12.80
C LEU A 467 9.99 -6.72 12.96
N ARG A 468 8.83 -6.58 13.61
CA ARG A 468 8.18 -5.29 13.89
C ARG A 468 9.10 -4.38 14.70
N ARG A 469 9.75 -4.89 15.76
CA ARG A 469 10.70 -4.10 16.55
C ARG A 469 11.85 -3.56 15.69
N VAL A 470 12.39 -4.38 14.79
CA VAL A 470 13.49 -3.98 13.89
C VAL A 470 13.02 -3.00 12.82
N VAL A 471 11.79 -3.15 12.31
CA VAL A 471 11.19 -2.22 11.34
C VAL A 471 10.86 -0.88 11.98
N ALA A 472 10.37 -0.89 13.22
CA ALA A 472 9.99 0.30 13.98
C ALA A 472 11.19 1.09 14.52
N THR A 473 12.36 0.46 14.70
CA THR A 473 13.55 1.21 15.09
C THR A 473 13.90 2.16 13.96
N PRO A 474 13.78 3.49 14.16
CA PRO A 474 14.15 4.45 13.14
C PRO A 474 15.61 4.18 12.87
N THR A 475 15.90 3.71 11.66
CA THR A 475 17.29 3.57 11.27
C THR A 475 17.77 4.99 11.27
N THR A 476 18.52 5.39 12.30
CA THR A 476 19.34 6.59 12.32
C THR A 476 20.39 6.38 11.23
N LEU A 477 19.92 6.43 9.99
CA LEU A 477 20.69 6.64 8.79
C LEU A 477 21.45 7.90 9.10
N GLY A 478 22.74 7.73 9.36
CA GLY A 478 23.64 8.81 9.69
C GLY A 478 23.45 9.93 8.69
N SER A 479 22.67 10.92 9.11
CA SER A 479 22.88 12.31 8.74
C SER A 479 24.14 12.78 9.47
N THR A 480 25.24 12.05 9.32
CA THR A 480 26.58 12.65 9.29
C THR A 480 26.74 13.19 7.88
N ALA A 481 25.88 14.14 7.51
CA ALA A 481 26.27 15.11 6.51
C ALA A 481 27.45 15.82 7.15
N SER A 482 28.66 15.45 6.71
CA SER A 482 29.83 16.26 6.88
C SER A 482 29.52 17.63 6.27
N THR A 483 29.05 18.55 7.11
CA THR A 483 29.30 19.97 6.95
C THR A 483 30.81 20.13 7.14
N THR A 484 31.56 19.71 6.13
CA THR A 484 32.91 20.21 5.90
C THR A 484 32.70 21.68 5.63
N SER A 485 32.85 22.50 6.68
CA SER A 485 32.98 23.93 6.56
C SER A 485 34.06 24.18 5.52
N LEU A 486 33.66 24.65 4.35
CA LEU A 486 34.56 25.20 3.36
C LEU A 486 35.21 26.42 4.03
N GLY A 487 36.41 26.20 4.57
CA GLY A 487 37.27 27.26 5.05
C GLY A 487 37.53 28.22 3.91
N GLN A 488 37.04 29.44 4.07
CA GLN A 488 37.36 30.59 3.25
C GLN A 488 38.84 30.94 3.52
N ASP A 489 39.75 30.27 2.81
CA ASP A 489 41.15 30.73 2.69
C ASP A 489 41.19 31.89 1.71
N ALA A 490 40.99 33.10 2.23
CA ALA A 490 41.30 34.34 1.54
C ALA A 490 42.76 34.72 1.85
N SER A 491 43.70 34.34 0.99
CA SER A 491 45.04 34.96 0.90
C SER A 491 45.81 34.49 -0.33
N ARG A 492 45.76 35.25 -1.44
CA ARG A 492 46.93 35.82 -2.15
C ARG A 492 46.59 36.28 -3.58
N GLY A 493 46.86 37.56 -3.82
CA GLY A 493 47.61 38.00 -5.00
C GLY A 493 46.87 38.90 -5.99
N GLN A 494 47.03 40.22 -5.85
CA GLN A 494 47.65 41.11 -6.87
C GLN A 494 47.43 42.59 -6.50
N LEU A 495 48.46 43.20 -5.91
CA LEU A 495 49.15 44.45 -6.31
C LEU A 495 49.99 44.97 -5.14
#